data_AF-A0A919X354-F1
#
_entry.id   AF-A0A919X354-F1
#
_cell.length_a   1.000
_cell.length_b   1.000
_cell.length_c   1.000
_cell.angle_alpha   90.00
_cell.angle_beta   90.00
_cell.angle_gamma   90.00
#
_symmetry.space_group_name_H-M   'P 1'
#
loop_
_entity.id
_entity.type
_entity.pdbx_description
1 polymer ?
#
loop_
_entity_poly.entity_id
_entity_poly.type
_entity_poly.pdbx_seq_one_letter_code
_entity_poly.pdbx_strand_id
1 'polypeptide(L)'
;MVAQYEIRDKVLEYIEMLAMSPVKSLYPTAVAKYVNTPVKDIFPHLIDLVKVDELHLKWEIRCLNFDCHQTVCEVDTRNQLESEELSCPKCGHEFGLNERDIFPRFDLNPSYKEYIRRKKVEKTLIDKQALSLHL
;
A
#
# COMPACT_ATOMS: atom_id res chain seq x y z
N MET A 1 6.15 -3.21 24.59
CA MET A 1 6.51 -3.33 23.17
C MET A 1 5.55 -4.32 22.55
N VAL A 2 4.86 -3.96 21.46
CA VAL A 2 4.00 -4.89 20.72
C VAL A 2 4.90 -5.89 20.00
N ALA A 3 4.55 -7.17 20.01
CA ALA A 3 5.38 -8.18 19.38
C ALA A 3 5.32 -8.08 17.84
N GLN A 4 6.42 -8.40 17.17
CA GLN A 4 6.54 -8.27 15.71
C GLN A 4 5.53 -9.14 14.94
N TYR A 5 5.17 -10.31 15.48
CA TYR A 5 4.15 -11.16 14.86
C TYR A 5 2.75 -10.54 14.91
N GLU A 6 2.40 -9.81 15.98
CA GLU A 6 1.09 -9.14 16.09
C GLU A 6 0.96 -7.99 15.09
N ILE A 7 2.05 -7.25 14.87
CA ILE A 7 2.11 -6.19 13.88
C ILE A 7 1.91 -6.78 12.48
N ARG A 8 2.67 -7.85 12.16
CA ARG A 8 2.56 -8.57 10.88
C ARG A 8 1.13 -9.03 10.61
N ASP A 9 0.49 -9.67 11.58
CA ASP A 9 -0.85 -10.25 11.40
C ASP A 9 -1.89 -9.15 11.14
N LYS A 10 -1.81 -8.01 11.84
CA LYS A 10 -2.69 -6.85 11.59
C LYS A 10 -2.41 -6.14 10.27
N VAL A 11 -1.15 -6.07 9.85
CA VAL A 11 -0.80 -5.57 8.50
C VAL A 11 -1.47 -6.45 7.46
N LEU A 12 -1.32 -7.78 7.57
CA LEU A 12 -1.91 -8.72 6.61
C LEU A 12 -3.44 -8.64 6.60
N GLU A 13 -4.08 -8.53 7.77
CA GLU A 13 -5.54 -8.32 7.87
C GLU A 13 -6.00 -7.09 7.09
N TYR A 14 -5.27 -5.96 7.23
CA TYR A 14 -5.56 -4.74 6.49
C TYR A 14 -5.41 -4.92 4.98
N ILE A 15 -4.35 -5.60 4.53
CA ILE A 15 -4.12 -5.88 3.11
C ILE A 15 -5.21 -6.79 2.54
N GLU A 16 -5.59 -7.87 3.24
CA GLU A 16 -6.69 -8.74 2.82
C GLU A 16 -8.05 -8.02 2.80
N MET A 17 -8.26 -7.04 3.71
CA MET A 17 -9.44 -6.18 3.68
C MET A 17 -9.45 -5.30 2.43
N LEU A 18 -8.32 -4.66 2.10
CA LEU A 18 -8.20 -3.84 0.89
C LEU A 18 -8.31 -4.66 -0.40
N ALA A 19 -7.86 -5.91 -0.40
CA ALA A 19 -8.00 -6.84 -1.53
C ALA A 19 -9.47 -7.05 -1.95
N MET A 20 -10.39 -7.01 -0.98
CA MET A 20 -11.84 -7.10 -1.20
C MET A 20 -12.48 -5.78 -1.67
N SER A 21 -11.74 -4.68 -1.64
CA SER A 21 -12.23 -3.34 -1.96
C SER A 21 -11.81 -2.88 -3.37
N PRO A 22 -12.35 -1.77 -3.91
CA PRO A 22 -11.89 -1.18 -5.16
C PRO A 22 -10.52 -0.50 -5.05
N VAL A 23 -9.98 -0.32 -3.84
CA VAL A 23 -8.67 0.34 -3.61
C VAL A 23 -7.57 -0.40 -4.37
N LYS A 24 -6.77 0.34 -5.13
CA LYS A 24 -5.66 -0.21 -5.91
C LYS A 24 -4.31 -0.03 -5.23
N SER A 25 -4.20 0.95 -4.35
CA SER A 25 -2.93 1.33 -3.73
C SER A 25 -3.13 1.93 -2.36
N LEU A 26 -2.05 1.97 -1.59
CA LEU A 26 -2.03 2.46 -0.23
C LEU A 26 -0.70 3.12 0.10
N TYR A 27 -0.72 4.00 1.08
CA TYR A 27 0.47 4.57 1.69
C TYR A 27 0.75 3.88 3.03
N PRO A 28 2.01 3.75 3.46
CA PRO A 28 2.36 3.19 4.77
C PRO A 28 1.64 3.86 5.94
N THR A 29 1.34 5.16 5.82
CA THR A 29 0.62 5.92 6.84
C THR A 29 -0.81 5.42 7.06
N ALA A 30 -1.48 4.93 6.00
CA ALA A 30 -2.82 4.34 6.12
C ALA A 30 -2.78 3.02 6.92
N VAL A 31 -1.77 2.18 6.66
CA VAL A 31 -1.53 0.93 7.39
C VAL A 31 -1.17 1.22 8.84
N ALA A 32 -0.23 2.13 9.06
CA ALA A 32 0.20 2.57 10.39
C ALA A 32 -0.98 3.05 11.25
N LYS A 33 -1.90 3.82 10.64
CA LYS A 33 -3.13 4.27 11.29
C LYS A 33 -4.07 3.12 11.63
N TYR A 34 -4.26 2.15 10.74
CA TYR A 34 -5.12 0.99 10.98
C TYR A 34 -4.56 0.09 12.09
N VAL A 35 -3.26 -0.22 12.03
CA VAL A 35 -2.56 -1.10 12.97
C VAL A 35 -2.29 -0.40 14.32
N ASN A 36 -2.41 0.93 14.36
CA ASN A 36 -2.03 1.79 15.49
C ASN A 36 -0.55 1.59 15.88
N THR A 37 0.34 1.65 14.90
CA THR A 37 1.77 1.38 15.05
C THR A 37 2.59 2.33 14.15
N PRO A 38 3.76 2.83 14.58
CA PRO A 38 4.58 3.72 13.76
C PRO A 38 4.95 3.12 12.40
N VAL A 39 5.07 3.99 11.38
CA VAL A 39 5.45 3.57 10.01
C VAL A 39 6.74 2.73 10.01
N LYS A 40 7.74 3.14 10.78
CA LYS A 40 9.04 2.43 10.89
C LYS A 40 8.90 0.95 11.29
N ASP A 41 7.86 0.60 12.06
CA ASP A 41 7.67 -0.74 12.59
C ASP A 41 6.78 -1.59 11.67
N ILE A 42 5.91 -0.98 10.85
CA ILE A 42 5.10 -1.68 9.83
C ILE A 42 5.81 -1.80 8.47
N PHE A 43 6.76 -0.93 8.18
CA PHE A 43 7.39 -0.84 6.86
C PHE A 43 8.11 -2.15 6.44
N PRO A 44 8.88 -2.81 7.32
CA PRO A 44 9.51 -4.09 6.98
C PRO A 44 8.49 -5.16 6.55
N HIS A 45 7.32 -5.20 7.19
CA HIS A 45 6.25 -6.15 6.84
C HIS A 45 5.67 -5.84 5.46
N LEU A 46 5.50 -4.57 5.09
CA LEU A 46 5.09 -4.20 3.73
C LEU A 46 6.13 -4.61 2.68
N ILE A 47 7.41 -4.50 3.00
CA ILE A 47 8.50 -4.96 2.13
C ILE A 47 8.48 -6.48 1.98
N ASP A 48 8.19 -7.22 3.04
CA ASP A 48 8.06 -8.69 2.94
C ASP A 48 6.92 -9.10 2.02
N LEU A 49 5.78 -8.38 2.06
CA LEU A 49 4.67 -8.58 1.11
C LEU A 49 5.06 -8.26 -0.34
N VAL A 50 5.97 -7.31 -0.56
CA VAL A 50 6.54 -7.06 -1.90
C VAL A 50 7.40 -8.22 -2.36
N LYS A 51 8.21 -8.82 -1.48
CA LYS A 51 9.07 -9.97 -1.83
C LYS A 51 8.28 -11.19 -2.25
N VAL A 52 7.06 -11.37 -1.73
CA VAL A 52 6.16 -12.47 -2.08
C VAL A 52 5.10 -12.09 -3.12
N ASP A 53 5.30 -10.96 -3.82
CA ASP A 53 4.44 -10.48 -4.91
C ASP A 53 2.97 -10.22 -4.52
N GLU A 54 2.69 -9.94 -3.24
CA GLU A 54 1.36 -9.52 -2.77
C GLU A 54 1.14 -8.01 -2.97
N LEU A 55 2.22 -7.24 -2.90
CA LEU A 55 2.25 -5.79 -3.14
C LEU A 55 3.35 -5.43 -4.15
N HIS A 56 3.20 -4.28 -4.83
CA HIS A 56 4.22 -3.67 -5.66
C HIS A 56 4.60 -2.31 -5.08
N LEU A 57 5.89 -2.12 -4.76
CA LEU A 57 6.39 -0.83 -4.27
C LEU A 57 6.66 0.11 -5.44
N LYS A 58 6.07 1.30 -5.37
CA LYS A 58 6.31 2.44 -6.24
C LYS A 58 6.70 3.65 -5.43
N TRP A 59 7.30 4.63 -6.10
CA TRP A 59 7.72 5.89 -5.51
C TRP A 59 7.01 7.04 -6.21
N GLU A 60 6.38 7.89 -5.45
CA GLU A 60 5.69 9.08 -5.95
C GLU A 60 6.43 10.35 -5.54
N ILE A 61 6.44 11.33 -6.43
CA ILE A 61 6.88 12.69 -6.13
C ILE A 61 5.67 13.59 -6.15
N ARG A 62 5.53 14.42 -5.11
CA ARG A 62 4.44 15.38 -4.99
C ARG A 62 4.97 16.79 -5.16
N CYS A 63 4.13 17.66 -5.71
CA CYS A 63 4.45 19.07 -5.81
C CYS A 63 4.63 19.67 -4.40
N LEU A 64 5.68 20.48 -4.24
CA LEU A 64 6.03 21.13 -2.97
C LEU A 64 5.24 22.42 -2.71
N ASN A 65 4.51 22.90 -3.71
CA ASN A 65 3.58 24.00 -3.50
C ASN A 65 2.41 23.51 -2.63
N PHE A 66 2.25 24.09 -1.44
CA PHE A 66 1.22 23.72 -0.46
C PHE A 66 -0.21 23.81 -0.99
N ASP A 67 -0.46 24.68 -1.97
CA ASP A 67 -1.77 24.82 -2.62
C ASP A 67 -1.96 23.79 -3.76
N CYS A 68 -0.93 23.01 -4.08
CA CYS A 68 -0.91 22.02 -5.15
C CYS A 68 -0.51 20.63 -4.64
N HIS A 69 -1.48 19.77 -4.35
CA HIS A 69 -1.23 18.38 -3.91
C HIS A 69 -1.03 17.39 -5.07
N GLN A 70 -0.59 17.85 -6.23
CA GLN A 70 -0.48 17.04 -7.43
C GLN A 70 0.71 16.07 -7.34
N THR A 71 0.50 14.80 -7.68
CA THR A 71 1.59 13.87 -8.00
C THR A 71 2.22 14.30 -9.33
N VAL A 72 3.51 14.60 -9.29
CA VAL A 72 4.30 15.08 -10.43
C VAL A 72 4.90 13.93 -11.22
N CYS A 73 5.37 12.89 -10.53
CA CYS A 73 5.98 11.72 -11.15
C CYS A 73 5.74 10.46 -10.29
N GLU A 74 5.70 9.31 -10.95
CA GLU A 74 5.69 7.98 -10.32
C GLU A 74 6.80 7.13 -10.97
N VAL A 75 7.61 6.42 -10.17
CA VAL A 75 8.66 5.52 -10.65
C VAL A 75 8.66 4.20 -9.90
N ASP A 76 9.14 3.14 -10.54
CA ASP A 76 9.22 1.80 -9.92
C ASP A 76 10.46 1.66 -9.03
N THR A 77 11.54 2.38 -9.33
CA THR A 77 12.77 2.33 -8.52
C THR A 77 13.21 3.73 -8.11
N ARG A 78 13.68 3.86 -6.87
CA ARG A 78 14.13 5.15 -6.31
C ARG A 78 15.28 5.77 -7.12
N ASN A 79 16.12 4.94 -7.76
CA ASN A 79 17.28 5.39 -8.53
C ASN A 79 16.91 5.99 -9.90
N GLN A 80 15.66 5.82 -10.37
CA GLN A 80 15.17 6.50 -11.57
C GLN A 80 14.90 7.99 -11.34
N LEU A 81 15.02 8.46 -10.10
CA LEU A 81 14.88 9.86 -9.73
C LEU A 81 16.28 10.48 -9.78
N GLU A 82 16.71 10.92 -10.96
CA GLU A 82 17.87 11.78 -11.07
C GLU A 82 17.55 13.14 -10.42
N SER A 83 18.56 13.79 -9.84
CA SER A 83 18.46 15.09 -9.17
C SER A 83 18.22 16.21 -10.19
N GLU A 84 17.02 16.22 -10.76
CA GLU A 84 16.59 17.21 -11.73
C GLU A 84 15.67 18.25 -11.08
N GLU A 85 15.74 19.47 -11.59
CA GLU A 85 14.69 20.47 -11.33
C GLU A 85 13.41 19.97 -11.99
N LEU A 86 12.38 19.73 -11.18
CA LEU A 86 11.08 19.29 -11.66
C LEU A 86 10.14 20.48 -11.76
N SER A 87 9.33 20.50 -12.82
CA SER A 87 8.22 21.44 -12.95
C SER A 87 6.88 20.71 -12.75
N CYS A 88 6.04 21.25 -11.88
CA CYS A 88 4.71 20.70 -11.67
C CYS A 88 3.81 21.00 -12.89
N PRO A 89 3.26 19.98 -13.57
CA PRO A 89 2.45 20.20 -14.78
C PRO A 89 1.11 20.91 -14.50
N LYS A 90 0.69 20.99 -13.24
CA LYS A 90 -0.58 21.62 -12.85
C LYS A 90 -0.42 23.10 -12.51
N CYS A 91 0.59 23.48 -11.72
CA CYS A 91 0.76 24.85 -11.23
C CYS A 91 2.00 25.57 -11.77
N GLY A 92 2.84 24.87 -12.55
CA GLY A 92 4.08 25.42 -13.10
C GLY A 92 5.16 25.68 -12.05
N HIS A 93 4.96 25.25 -10.80
CA HIS A 93 5.97 25.42 -9.75
C HIS A 93 7.17 24.52 -10.04
N GLU A 94 8.33 25.14 -10.10
CA GLU A 94 9.63 24.47 -10.25
C GLU A 94 10.28 24.25 -8.89
N PHE A 95 10.82 23.07 -8.67
CA PHE A 95 11.47 22.70 -7.41
C PHE A 95 12.54 21.63 -7.62
N GLY A 96 13.59 21.69 -6.79
CA GLY A 96 14.58 20.63 -6.70
C GLY A 96 14.07 19.47 -5.85
N LEU A 97 14.39 18.24 -6.28
CA LEU A 97 14.04 17.02 -5.56
C LEU A 97 14.93 16.81 -4.33
N ASN A 98 14.32 16.62 -3.15
CA ASN A 98 15.01 16.04 -2.00
C ASN A 98 14.48 14.65 -1.69
N GLU A 99 15.27 13.86 -0.97
CA GLU A 99 14.88 12.53 -0.52
C GLU A 99 13.56 12.48 0.27
N ARG A 100 13.20 13.58 0.94
CA ARG A 100 11.99 13.72 1.76
C ARG A 100 10.72 13.97 0.94
N ASP A 101 10.90 14.31 -0.34
CA ASP A 101 9.82 14.65 -1.27
C ASP A 101 9.35 13.42 -2.08
N ILE A 102 9.95 12.26 -1.79
CA ILE A 102 9.70 10.98 -2.43
C ILE A 102 8.94 10.07 -1.46
N PHE A 103 7.72 9.70 -1.84
CA PHE A 103 6.79 8.97 -0.99
C PHE A 103 6.61 7.53 -1.49
N PRO A 104 6.79 6.52 -0.63
CA PRO A 104 6.50 5.15 -1.01
C PRO A 104 4.99 4.93 -1.09
N ARG A 105 4.56 4.31 -2.19
CA ARG A 105 3.20 3.83 -2.43
C ARG A 105 3.25 2.34 -2.73
N PHE A 106 2.32 1.59 -2.16
CA PHE A 106 2.21 0.16 -2.39
C PHE A 106 0.95 -0.09 -3.21
N ASP A 107 1.10 -0.60 -4.42
CA ASP A 107 0.00 -1.08 -5.24
C ASP A 107 -0.33 -2.52 -4.84
N LEU A 108 -1.62 -2.88 -4.76
CA LEU A 108 -2.05 -4.26 -4.52
C LEU A 108 -1.90 -5.08 -5.80
N ASN A 109 -1.23 -6.23 -5.74
CA ASN A 109 -1.12 -7.12 -6.89
C ASN A 109 -2.52 -7.61 -7.32
N PRO A 110 -2.95 -7.38 -8.58
CA PRO A 110 -4.28 -7.80 -9.05
C PRO A 110 -4.55 -9.29 -8.91
N SER A 111 -3.56 -10.14 -9.17
CA SER A 111 -3.65 -11.60 -9.04
C SER A 111 -3.84 -12.01 -7.59
N TYR A 112 -3.14 -11.36 -6.66
CA TYR A 112 -3.31 -11.56 -5.23
C TYR A 112 -4.71 -11.12 -4.76
N LYS A 113 -5.19 -9.95 -5.21
CA LYS A 113 -6.56 -9.51 -4.90
C LYS A 113 -7.59 -10.55 -5.32
N GLU A 114 -7.43 -11.11 -6.52
CA GLU A 114 -8.34 -12.12 -7.03
C GLU A 114 -8.27 -13.43 -6.23
N TYR A 115 -7.05 -13.85 -5.86
CA TYR A 115 -6.87 -14.99 -4.95
C TYR A 115 -7.62 -14.80 -3.62
N ILE A 116 -7.49 -13.65 -2.96
CA ILE A 116 -8.18 -13.37 -1.69
C ILE A 116 -9.70 -13.36 -1.85
N ARG A 117 -10.22 -12.80 -2.95
CA ARG A 117 -11.66 -12.81 -3.24
C ARG A 117 -12.20 -14.22 -3.35
N ARG A 118 -11.55 -15.09 -4.13
CA ARG A 118 -11.95 -16.49 -4.26
C ARG A 118 -11.90 -17.21 -2.91
N LYS A 119 -10.78 -17.08 -2.18
CA LYS A 119 -10.58 -17.67 -0.84
C LYS A 119 -11.71 -17.32 0.13
N LYS A 120 -12.16 -16.05 0.15
CA LYS A 120 -13.24 -15.61 1.06
C LYS A 120 -14.63 -16.05 0.61
N VAL A 121 -14.88 -16.09 -0.70
CA VAL A 121 -16.14 -16.63 -1.25
C VAL A 121 -16.26 -18.12 -0.94
N GLU A 122 -15.21 -18.90 -1.18
CA GLU A 122 -15.17 -20.34 -0.89
C GLU A 122 -15.42 -20.62 0.60
N LYS A 123 -14.75 -19.89 1.50
CA LYS A 123 -14.99 -20.00 2.94
C LYS A 123 -16.46 -19.76 3.29
N THR A 124 -17.06 -18.71 2.73
CA THR A 124 -18.47 -18.38 2.98
C THR A 124 -19.42 -19.47 2.49
N LEU A 125 -19.11 -20.14 1.38
CA LEU A 125 -19.91 -21.25 0.85
C LEU A 125 -19.82 -22.48 1.76
N ILE A 126 -18.62 -22.81 2.24
CA ILE A 126 -18.39 -23.92 3.18
C ILE A 126 -19.13 -23.66 4.49
N ASP A 127 -19.02 -22.46 5.06
CA ASP A 127 -19.67 -22.09 6.32
C ASP A 127 -21.20 -22.22 6.21
N LYS A 128 -21.79 -21.84 5.07
CA LYS A 128 -23.23 -21.99 4.80
C LYS A 128 -23.66 -23.46 4.67
N GLN A 129 -22.85 -24.29 3.99
CA GLN A 129 -23.13 -25.72 3.85
C GLN A 129 -23.06 -26.44 5.21
N ALA A 130 -22.07 -26.12 6.04
CA ALA A 130 -21.94 -26.66 7.39
C ALA A 130 -23.14 -26.26 8.27
N LEU A 131 -23.63 -25.02 8.17
CA LEU A 131 -24.83 -24.59 8.90
C LEU A 131 -26.10 -25.33 8.45
N SER A 132 -26.22 -25.65 7.15
CA SER A 132 -27.37 -26.36 6.59
C SER A 132 -27.42 -27.85 6.92
N LEU A 133 -26.30 -28.44 7.35
CA LEU A 133 -26.21 -29.85 7.77
C LEU A 133 -26.53 -30.06 9.26
N HIS A 134 -26.72 -28.97 10.02
CA HIS A 134 -27.04 -28.97 11.45
C HIS A 134 -28.46 -28.46 11.77
N LEU A 135 -29.30 -28.26 10.75
CA LEU A 135 -30.74 -27.94 10.83
C LEU A 135 -31.55 -29.08 10.22
#